data_AF-B4IMD3-F1
#
_entry.id   AF-B4IMD3-F1
#
_cell.length_a   1.000
_cell.length_b   1.000
_cell.length_c   1.000
_cell.angle_alpha   90.00
_cell.angle_beta   90.00
_cell.angle_gamma   90.00
#
_symmetry.space_group_name_H-M   'P 1'
#
loop_
_entity.id
_entity.type
_entity.pdbx_description
1 polymer ?
#
loop_
_entity_poly.entity_id
_entity_poly.type
_entity_poly.pdbx_seq_one_letter_code
_entity_poly.pdbx_strand_id
1 'polypeptide(L)'
;MGKNVYTEIKCNNLLSLDDIVTIICHPLCMPEVKEAYVDFLNHCYIDTEVEMKEIYASGHMWSLFEKSFLVDINQLITNPTAASNKTLQAYVLNGVTNLLGSFFASPFSDQSAIVQSRQLIFVQMLQAAHGITQCRWLSLGDCFNVENCIRTLTESSKMRSIALPAELEQPQCPARRLC
;
A
#
# COMPACT_ATOMS: atom_id res chain seq x y z
N MET A 1 -18.47 -29.39 4.80
CA MET A 1 -17.57 -28.97 3.71
C MET A 1 -18.35 -28.06 2.78
N GLY A 2 -18.02 -26.77 2.82
CA GLY A 2 -18.86 -25.69 2.31
C GLY A 2 -18.83 -25.55 0.79
N LYS A 3 -19.99 -25.21 0.22
CA LYS A 3 -20.26 -25.00 -1.21
C LYS A 3 -19.56 -23.77 -1.82
N ASN A 4 -18.58 -23.18 -1.13
CA ASN A 4 -17.99 -21.89 -1.52
C ASN A 4 -16.56 -22.01 -2.09
N VAL A 5 -15.88 -23.15 -1.90
CA VAL A 5 -14.51 -23.35 -2.42
C VAL A 5 -14.48 -23.33 -3.96
N TYR A 6 -15.55 -23.79 -4.62
CA TYR A 6 -15.58 -23.86 -6.09
C TYR A 6 -15.91 -22.52 -6.78
N THR A 7 -16.49 -21.57 -6.04
CA THR A 7 -16.80 -20.23 -6.57
C THR A 7 -15.58 -19.31 -6.46
N GLU A 8 -14.72 -19.50 -5.44
CA GLU A 8 -13.48 -18.74 -5.26
C GLU A 8 -12.39 -19.14 -6.27
N ILE A 9 -12.29 -20.44 -6.62
CA ILE A 9 -11.27 -20.94 -7.56
C ILE A 9 -11.45 -20.41 -9.01
N LYS A 10 -12.64 -19.93 -9.38
CA LYS A 10 -12.89 -19.42 -10.75
C LYS A 10 -12.52 -17.95 -10.96
N CYS A 11 -12.36 -17.14 -9.90
CA CYS A 11 -11.94 -15.74 -10.02
C CYS A 11 -10.43 -15.60 -10.24
N ASN A 12 -9.60 -16.50 -9.69
CA ASN A 12 -8.16 -16.52 -9.96
C ASN A 12 -7.81 -16.81 -11.43
N ASN A 13 -8.73 -17.37 -12.21
CA ASN A 13 -8.52 -17.61 -13.65
C ASN A 13 -8.95 -16.43 -14.55
N LEU A 14 -9.54 -15.35 -14.01
CA LEU A 14 -10.11 -14.27 -14.84
C LEU A 14 -9.25 -13.00 -14.90
N LEU A 15 -8.40 -12.74 -13.91
CA LEU A 15 -7.55 -11.54 -13.84
C LEU A 15 -6.19 -11.89 -13.25
N SER A 16 -5.17 -11.97 -14.10
CA SER A 16 -3.79 -12.20 -13.67
C SER A 16 -3.21 -10.98 -12.94
N LEU A 17 -2.13 -11.16 -12.17
CA LEU A 17 -1.43 -10.04 -11.55
C LEU A 17 -0.88 -9.06 -12.60
N ASP A 18 -0.43 -9.56 -13.74
CA ASP A 18 0.00 -8.72 -14.87
C ASP A 18 -1.12 -7.82 -15.39
N ASP A 19 -2.34 -8.34 -15.54
CA ASP A 19 -3.50 -7.55 -15.98
C ASP A 19 -3.85 -6.47 -14.94
N ILE A 20 -3.83 -6.84 -13.66
CA ILE A 20 -4.10 -5.91 -12.56
C ILE A 20 -3.05 -4.79 -12.52
N VAL A 21 -1.77 -5.15 -12.60
CA VAL A 21 -0.66 -4.18 -12.64
C VAL A 21 -0.81 -3.25 -13.83
N THR A 22 -1.13 -3.79 -15.00
CA THR A 22 -1.34 -3.02 -16.23
C THR A 22 -2.45 -2.00 -16.07
N ILE A 23 -3.59 -2.40 -15.48
CA ILE A 23 -4.72 -1.50 -15.29
C ILE A 23 -4.43 -0.43 -14.25
N ILE A 24 -3.91 -0.80 -13.07
CA ILE A 24 -3.60 0.17 -12.00
C ILE A 24 -2.53 1.18 -12.46
N CYS A 25 -1.49 0.72 -13.16
CA CYS A 25 -0.41 1.58 -13.63
C CYS A 25 -0.75 2.39 -14.89
N HIS A 26 -1.94 2.21 -15.47
CA HIS A 26 -2.33 2.96 -16.65
C HIS A 26 -2.49 4.46 -16.29
N PRO A 27 -1.87 5.41 -17.04
CA PRO A 27 -1.87 6.83 -16.68
C PRO A 27 -3.25 7.49 -16.58
N LEU A 28 -4.26 6.91 -17.26
CA LEU A 28 -5.64 7.39 -17.26
C LEU A 28 -6.57 6.57 -16.34
N CYS A 29 -6.01 5.65 -15.54
CA CYS A 29 -6.82 4.84 -14.63
C CYS A 29 -7.40 5.74 -13.53
N MET A 30 -8.72 5.74 -13.42
CA MET A 30 -9.43 6.56 -12.44
C MET A 30 -9.27 5.98 -11.02
N PRO A 31 -9.22 6.81 -9.97
CA PRO A 31 -9.08 6.34 -8.59
C PRO A 31 -10.12 5.30 -8.17
N GLU A 32 -11.38 5.42 -8.64
CA GLU A 32 -12.46 4.46 -8.35
C GLU A 32 -12.12 3.05 -8.89
N VAL A 33 -11.50 3.00 -10.07
CA VAL A 33 -11.07 1.75 -10.70
C VAL A 33 -9.87 1.19 -9.94
N LYS A 34 -8.89 2.03 -9.62
CA LYS A 34 -7.73 1.61 -8.83
C LYS A 34 -8.16 1.05 -7.46
N GLU A 35 -9.12 1.67 -6.79
CA GLU A 35 -9.69 1.20 -5.53
C GLU A 35 -10.26 -0.21 -5.66
N ALA A 36 -11.12 -0.46 -6.65
CA ALA A 36 -11.69 -1.79 -6.88
C ALA A 36 -10.63 -2.88 -7.14
N TYR A 37 -9.59 -2.56 -7.91
CA TYR A 37 -8.49 -3.51 -8.17
C TYR A 37 -7.58 -3.71 -6.96
N VAL A 38 -7.33 -2.67 -6.17
CA VAL A 38 -6.55 -2.77 -4.92
C VAL A 38 -7.30 -3.58 -3.87
N ASP A 39 -8.61 -3.38 -3.73
CA ASP A 39 -9.45 -4.21 -2.87
C ASP A 39 -9.45 -5.67 -3.34
N PHE A 40 -9.52 -5.91 -4.64
CA PHE A 40 -9.41 -7.27 -5.19
C PHE A 40 -8.04 -7.90 -4.88
N LEU A 41 -6.93 -7.17 -5.05
CA LEU A 41 -5.60 -7.65 -4.67
C LEU A 41 -5.54 -8.01 -3.18
N ASN A 42 -6.10 -7.18 -2.31
CA ASN A 42 -6.06 -7.44 -0.88
C ASN A 42 -6.86 -8.70 -0.52
N HIS A 43 -8.12 -8.79 -0.95
CA HIS A 43 -9.00 -9.90 -0.55
C HIS A 43 -8.74 -11.20 -1.30
N CYS A 44 -8.34 -11.16 -2.57
CA CYS A 44 -8.23 -12.35 -3.40
C CYS A 44 -6.80 -12.89 -3.48
N TYR A 45 -5.78 -12.05 -3.27
CA TYR A 45 -4.38 -12.48 -3.34
C TYR A 45 -3.66 -12.46 -2.00
N ILE A 46 -3.81 -11.38 -1.21
CA ILE A 46 -3.12 -11.25 0.08
C ILE A 46 -3.81 -12.10 1.14
N ASP A 47 -5.13 -11.96 1.33
CA ASP A 47 -5.86 -12.65 2.39
C ASP A 47 -6.01 -14.16 2.15
N THR A 48 -6.07 -14.61 0.89
CA THR A 48 -6.22 -16.05 0.55
C THR A 48 -4.90 -16.80 0.54
N GLU A 49 -3.79 -16.07 0.39
CA GLU A 49 -2.43 -16.60 0.29
C GLU A 49 -2.23 -17.69 -0.79
N VAL A 50 -3.05 -17.72 -1.85
CA VAL A 50 -2.97 -18.80 -2.87
C VAL A 50 -1.76 -18.65 -3.81
N GLU A 51 -1.28 -17.43 -4.03
CA GLU A 51 -0.21 -17.11 -5.00
C GLU A 51 0.98 -16.39 -4.35
N MET A 52 1.42 -16.89 -3.19
CA MET A 52 2.44 -16.25 -2.35
C MET A 52 3.74 -15.90 -3.11
N LYS A 53 4.23 -16.77 -4.01
CA LYS A 53 5.45 -16.48 -4.78
C LYS A 53 5.24 -15.30 -5.74
N GLU A 54 4.06 -15.21 -6.33
CA GLU A 54 3.76 -14.16 -7.29
C GLU A 54 3.50 -12.83 -6.59
N ILE A 55 2.89 -12.83 -5.41
CA ILE A 55 2.68 -11.61 -4.63
C ILE A 55 3.96 -11.14 -3.93
N TYR A 56 4.61 -12.03 -3.18
CA TYR A 56 5.67 -11.63 -2.26
C TYR A 56 7.08 -11.74 -2.84
N ALA A 57 7.31 -12.58 -3.85
CA ALA A 57 8.64 -12.80 -4.41
C ALA A 57 8.84 -12.27 -5.84
N SER A 58 7.77 -11.84 -6.52
CA SER A 58 7.85 -11.28 -7.87
C SER A 58 7.98 -9.74 -7.89
N GLY A 59 8.21 -9.18 -9.09
CA GLY A 59 8.26 -7.74 -9.32
C GLY A 59 6.90 -7.04 -9.48
N HIS A 60 5.76 -7.76 -9.47
CA HIS A 60 4.45 -7.17 -9.75
C HIS A 60 4.05 -6.12 -8.69
N MET A 61 4.08 -6.49 -7.41
CA MET A 61 3.74 -5.59 -6.31
C MET A 61 4.71 -4.39 -6.24
N TRP A 62 5.99 -4.62 -6.50
CA TRP A 62 6.98 -3.54 -6.55
C TRP A 62 6.75 -2.57 -7.72
N SER A 63 6.26 -3.08 -8.85
CA SER A 63 5.84 -2.23 -9.97
C SER A 63 4.64 -1.37 -9.59
N LEU A 64 3.67 -1.91 -8.84
CA LEU A 64 2.55 -1.12 -8.31
C LEU A 64 3.03 -0.03 -7.35
N PHE A 65 3.92 -0.39 -6.41
CA PHE A 65 4.47 0.54 -5.43
C PHE A 65 5.17 1.72 -6.11
N GLU A 66 6.06 1.43 -7.06
CA GLU A 66 6.86 2.43 -7.75
C GLU A 66 6.08 3.26 -8.76
N LYS A 67 5.28 2.60 -9.62
CA LYS A 67 4.68 3.24 -10.80
C LYS A 67 3.27 3.78 -10.56
N SER A 68 2.59 3.35 -9.50
CA SER A 68 1.27 3.88 -9.13
C SER A 68 1.26 4.45 -7.72
N PHE A 69 1.46 3.64 -6.68
CA PHE A 69 1.14 4.07 -5.31
C PHE A 69 2.01 5.25 -4.86
N LEU A 70 3.31 5.24 -5.12
CA LEU A 70 4.17 6.40 -4.88
C LEU A 70 3.71 7.63 -5.64
N VAL A 71 3.30 7.47 -6.90
CA VAL A 71 2.85 8.58 -7.74
C VAL A 71 1.56 9.18 -7.16
N ASP A 72 0.57 8.35 -6.85
CA ASP A 72 -0.74 8.77 -6.34
C ASP A 72 -0.62 9.41 -4.94
N ILE A 73 0.19 8.83 -4.05
CA ILE A 73 0.46 9.41 -2.71
C ILE A 73 1.12 10.78 -2.84
N ASN A 74 2.18 10.90 -3.67
CA ASN A 74 2.88 12.17 -3.84
C ASN A 74 1.99 13.23 -4.49
N GLN A 75 1.13 12.85 -5.45
CA GLN A 75 0.13 13.76 -5.99
C GLN A 75 -0.83 14.25 -4.90
N LEU A 76 -1.32 13.36 -4.04
CA LEU A 76 -2.22 13.71 -2.94
C LEU A 76 -1.55 14.68 -1.94
N ILE A 77 -0.26 14.53 -1.68
CA ILE A 77 0.51 15.41 -0.76
C ILE A 77 0.78 16.79 -1.38
N THR A 78 1.20 16.82 -2.65
CA THR A 78 1.78 18.03 -3.28
C THR A 78 0.77 18.87 -4.06
N ASN A 79 -0.34 18.31 -4.52
CA ASN A 79 -1.30 18.99 -5.38
C ASN A 79 -2.62 19.27 -4.64
N PRO A 80 -2.97 20.55 -4.38
CA PRO A 80 -4.22 20.91 -3.69
C PRO A 80 -5.50 20.42 -4.39
N THR A 81 -5.48 20.27 -5.71
CA THR A 81 -6.63 19.75 -6.48
C THR A 81 -6.79 18.24 -6.27
N ALA A 82 -5.67 17.51 -6.22
CA ALA A 82 -5.69 16.09 -5.87
C ALA A 82 -6.11 15.90 -4.41
N ALA A 83 -5.61 16.76 -3.52
CA ALA A 83 -5.95 16.78 -2.10
C ALA A 83 -7.41 17.14 -1.81
N SER A 84 -8.20 17.65 -2.77
CA SER A 84 -9.64 17.87 -2.61
C SER A 84 -10.49 16.77 -3.27
N ASN A 85 -9.88 15.88 -4.05
CA ASN A 85 -10.56 14.75 -4.68
C ASN A 85 -10.84 13.65 -3.64
N LYS A 86 -12.12 13.44 -3.30
CA LYS A 86 -12.55 12.48 -2.29
C LYS A 86 -12.34 11.02 -2.69
N THR A 87 -12.43 10.69 -3.97
CA THR A 87 -12.14 9.33 -4.41
C THR A 87 -10.66 9.03 -4.32
N LEU A 88 -9.79 9.95 -4.74
CA LEU A 88 -8.34 9.78 -4.59
C LEU A 88 -7.93 9.66 -3.12
N GLN A 89 -8.56 10.46 -2.23
CA GLN A 89 -8.37 10.32 -0.79
C GLN A 89 -8.79 8.93 -0.31
N ALA A 90 -10.00 8.45 -0.62
CA ALA A 90 -10.47 7.13 -0.18
C ALA A 90 -9.55 6.00 -0.67
N TYR A 91 -9.20 6.03 -1.96
CA TYR A 91 -8.28 5.08 -2.58
C TYR A 91 -6.92 5.04 -1.87
N VAL A 92 -6.28 6.19 -1.65
CA VAL A 92 -4.94 6.24 -1.04
C VAL A 92 -5.00 5.95 0.46
N LEU A 93 -5.92 6.59 1.18
CA LEU A 93 -5.97 6.57 2.64
C LEU A 93 -6.56 5.28 3.19
N ASN A 94 -7.34 4.54 2.40
CA ASN A 94 -7.91 3.25 2.79
C ASN A 94 -7.32 2.10 1.95
N GLY A 95 -7.50 2.12 0.63
CA GLY A 95 -7.10 1.01 -0.23
C GLY A 95 -5.59 0.77 -0.19
N VAL A 96 -4.80 1.79 -0.54
CA VAL A 96 -3.33 1.67 -0.61
C VAL A 96 -2.70 1.42 0.76
N THR A 97 -3.10 2.16 1.80
CA THR A 97 -2.57 1.97 3.17
C THR A 97 -2.92 0.59 3.74
N ASN A 98 -4.14 0.10 3.52
CA ASN A 98 -4.54 -1.23 3.98
C ASN A 98 -3.76 -2.32 3.25
N LEU A 99 -3.65 -2.24 1.92
CA LEU A 99 -2.86 -3.20 1.14
C LEU A 99 -1.40 -3.22 1.58
N LEU A 100 -0.77 -2.06 1.80
CA LEU A 100 0.61 -2.00 2.29
C LEU A 100 0.74 -2.61 3.69
N GLY A 101 -0.19 -2.29 4.59
CA GLY A 101 -0.26 -2.88 5.93
C GLY A 101 -0.34 -4.40 5.88
N SER A 102 -1.33 -4.94 5.16
CA SER A 102 -1.53 -6.39 5.01
C SER A 102 -0.35 -7.07 4.31
N PHE A 103 0.19 -6.45 3.25
CA PHE A 103 1.35 -6.99 2.53
C PHE A 103 2.56 -7.12 3.46
N PHE A 104 2.95 -6.05 4.16
CA PHE A 104 4.16 -6.05 5.00
C PHE A 104 3.97 -6.69 6.39
N ALA A 105 2.74 -6.87 6.86
CA ALA A 105 2.44 -7.66 8.06
C ALA A 105 2.48 -9.18 7.80
N SER A 106 2.44 -9.60 6.53
CA SER A 106 2.42 -11.01 6.17
C SER A 106 3.79 -11.67 6.42
N PRO A 107 3.82 -12.86 7.06
CA PRO A 107 5.07 -13.61 7.27
C PRO A 107 5.72 -14.03 5.94
N PHE A 108 4.96 -14.09 4.85
CA PHE A 108 5.50 -14.38 3.51
C PHE A 108 6.27 -13.21 2.93
N SER A 109 5.83 -11.97 3.21
CA SER A 109 6.65 -10.79 2.94
C SER A 109 7.92 -10.82 3.77
N ASP A 110 7.87 -11.34 5.00
CA ASP A 110 9.04 -11.39 5.87
C ASP A 110 10.14 -12.31 5.38
N GLN A 111 9.75 -13.43 4.77
CA GLN A 111 10.66 -14.41 4.22
C GLN A 111 11.19 -14.02 2.83
N SER A 112 10.58 -13.01 2.18
CA SER A 112 10.94 -12.63 0.83
C SER A 112 12.22 -11.78 0.79
N ALA A 113 13.22 -12.28 0.05
CA ALA A 113 14.48 -11.57 -0.17
C ALA A 113 14.32 -10.34 -1.08
N ILE A 114 13.21 -10.20 -1.81
CA ILE A 114 13.05 -9.12 -2.79
C ILE A 114 13.10 -7.74 -2.14
N VAL A 115 12.60 -7.61 -0.89
CA VAL A 115 12.59 -6.34 -0.15
C VAL A 115 14.01 -5.80 0.02
N GLN A 116 15.00 -6.69 0.23
CA GLN A 116 16.41 -6.32 0.35
C GLN A 116 16.97 -5.75 -0.96
N SER A 117 16.52 -6.25 -2.10
CA SER A 117 16.93 -5.71 -3.41
C SER A 117 16.17 -4.44 -3.82
N ARG A 118 15.06 -4.12 -3.12
CA ARG A 118 14.15 -3.01 -3.43
C ARG A 118 14.02 -1.99 -2.29
N GLN A 119 15.04 -1.91 -1.42
CA GLN A 119 15.06 -1.03 -0.25
C GLN A 119 14.72 0.43 -0.58
N LEU A 120 15.18 0.95 -1.73
CA LEU A 120 14.89 2.33 -2.12
C LEU A 120 13.39 2.60 -2.25
N ILE A 121 12.65 1.73 -2.97
CA ILE A 121 11.21 1.87 -3.15
C ILE A 121 10.50 1.73 -1.80
N PHE A 122 10.95 0.79 -0.96
CA PHE A 122 10.40 0.60 0.38
C PHE A 122 10.55 1.86 1.25
N VAL A 123 11.76 2.44 1.30
CA VAL A 123 12.02 3.66 2.07
C VAL A 123 11.21 4.83 1.52
N GLN A 124 11.11 4.97 0.20
CA GLN A 124 10.27 5.99 -0.43
C GLN A 124 8.79 5.83 -0.08
N MET A 125 8.26 4.60 -0.05
CA MET A 125 6.88 4.34 0.36
C MET A 125 6.64 4.74 1.81
N LEU A 126 7.55 4.40 2.72
CA LEU A 126 7.46 4.80 4.12
C LEU A 126 7.54 6.32 4.29
N GLN A 127 8.45 6.99 3.58
CA GLN A 127 8.54 8.46 3.56
C GLN A 127 7.26 9.10 3.04
N ALA A 128 6.70 8.56 1.96
CA ALA A 128 5.46 9.05 1.37
C ALA A 128 4.28 8.90 2.35
N ALA A 129 4.16 7.74 3.02
CA ALA A 129 3.16 7.53 4.07
C ALA A 129 3.32 8.53 5.23
N HIS A 130 4.55 8.80 5.69
CA HIS A 130 4.81 9.86 6.66
C HIS A 130 4.44 11.25 6.14
N GLY A 131 4.64 11.53 4.86
CA GLY A 131 4.22 12.78 4.22
C GLY A 131 2.71 13.01 4.30
N ILE A 132 1.90 11.95 4.18
CA ILE A 132 0.45 12.03 4.35
C ILE A 132 0.09 12.52 5.75
N THR A 133 0.76 12.04 6.81
CA THR A 133 0.42 12.43 8.20
C THR A 133 0.73 13.90 8.51
N GLN A 134 1.50 14.58 7.65
CA GLN A 134 1.76 16.02 7.74
C GLN A 134 0.68 16.88 7.07
N CYS A 135 -0.26 16.26 6.34
CA CYS A 135 -1.31 16.98 5.65
C CYS A 135 -2.36 17.50 6.63
N ARG A 136 -2.55 18.83 6.67
CA ARG A 136 -3.51 19.50 7.57
C ARG A 136 -4.98 19.15 7.32
N TRP A 137 -5.29 18.72 6.10
CA TRP A 137 -6.65 18.35 5.68
C TRP A 137 -7.04 16.92 6.11
N LEU A 138 -6.09 16.14 6.64
CA LEU A 138 -6.30 14.75 7.02
C LEU A 138 -7.15 14.63 8.28
N SER A 139 -8.21 13.83 8.24
CA SER A 139 -9.05 13.57 9.41
C SER A 139 -8.30 12.80 10.49
N LEU A 140 -8.79 12.80 11.73
CA LEU A 140 -8.18 12.02 12.82
C LEU A 140 -8.25 10.51 12.53
N GLY A 141 -9.36 10.03 11.96
CA GLY A 141 -9.54 8.62 11.61
C GLY A 141 -8.56 8.17 10.52
N ASP A 142 -8.46 8.95 9.44
CA ASP A 142 -7.51 8.64 8.36
C ASP A 142 -6.06 8.74 8.84
N CYS A 143 -5.75 9.71 9.70
CA CYS A 143 -4.43 9.82 10.33
C CYS A 143 -4.06 8.56 11.10
N PHE A 144 -4.98 8.07 11.94
CA PHE A 144 -4.77 6.85 12.69
C PHE A 144 -4.55 5.64 11.77
N ASN A 145 -5.32 5.54 10.67
CA ASN A 145 -5.15 4.46 9.70
C ASN A 145 -3.75 4.48 9.04
N VAL A 146 -3.32 5.66 8.58
CA VAL A 146 -1.99 5.85 7.97
C VAL A 146 -0.88 5.56 8.99
N GLU A 147 -1.03 6.00 10.24
CA GLU A 147 -0.06 5.72 11.32
C GLU A 147 0.06 4.23 11.64
N ASN A 148 -1.02 3.45 11.55
CA ASN A 148 -0.96 1.99 11.68
C ASN A 148 -0.14 1.36 10.56
N CYS A 149 -0.38 1.77 9.31
CA CYS A 149 0.43 1.33 8.17
C CYS A 149 1.91 1.69 8.37
N ILE A 150 2.22 2.93 8.76
CA ILE A 150 3.59 3.39 9.05
C ILE A 150 4.26 2.51 10.11
N ARG A 151 3.54 2.14 11.17
CA ARG A 151 4.06 1.27 12.23
C ARG A 151 4.46 -0.10 11.69
N THR A 152 3.59 -0.72 10.89
CA THR A 152 3.86 -2.01 10.24
C THR A 152 5.09 -1.93 9.32
N LEU A 153 5.19 -0.90 8.48
CA LEU A 153 6.36 -0.71 7.62
C LEU A 153 7.63 -0.47 8.46
N THR A 154 7.56 0.31 9.53
CA THR A 154 8.70 0.56 10.41
C THR A 154 9.17 -0.73 11.08
N GLU A 155 8.25 -1.57 11.59
CA GLU A 155 8.59 -2.88 12.16
C GLU A 155 9.22 -3.81 11.11
N SER A 156 8.63 -3.84 9.91
CA SER A 156 9.18 -4.54 8.75
C SER A 156 10.61 -4.10 8.42
N SER A 157 10.94 -2.81 8.51
CA SER A 157 12.29 -2.29 8.24
C SER A 157 13.30 -2.81 9.26
N LYS A 158 12.92 -2.83 10.55
CA LYS A 158 13.77 -3.29 11.66
C LYS A 158 14.05 -4.77 11.55
N MET A 159 13.03 -5.59 11.26
CA MET A 159 13.19 -7.03 11.06
C MET A 159 14.18 -7.35 9.94
N ARG A 160 14.21 -6.51 8.89
CA ARG A 160 15.07 -6.67 7.72
C ARG A 160 16.40 -5.93 7.82
N SER A 161 16.69 -5.25 8.93
CA SER A 161 17.87 -4.39 9.09
C SER A 161 18.01 -3.33 7.97
N ILE A 162 16.88 -2.80 7.49
CA ILE A 162 16.87 -1.73 6.49
C ILE A 162 17.10 -0.41 7.22
N ALA A 163 18.17 0.31 6.83
CA ALA A 163 18.48 1.61 7.40
C ALA A 163 17.42 2.64 6.97
N LEU A 164 16.83 3.34 7.94
CA LEU A 164 15.90 4.42 7.70
C LEU A 164 16.57 5.79 7.89
N PRO A 165 16.17 6.82 7.13
CA PRO A 165 16.52 8.20 7.43
C PRO A 165 16.05 8.61 8.83
N ALA A 166 16.84 9.43 9.54
CA ALA A 166 16.61 9.81 10.93
C ALA A 166 15.24 10.48 11.18
N GLU A 167 14.67 11.11 10.15
CA GLU A 167 13.36 11.75 10.20
C GLU A 167 12.19 10.75 10.36
N LEU A 168 12.40 9.48 9.99
CA LEU A 168 11.41 8.40 10.08
C LEU A 168 11.52 7.60 11.39
N GLU A 169 12.64 7.70 12.11
CA GLU A 169 12.88 6.94 13.34
C GLU A 169 12.15 7.51 14.56
N GLN A 170 11.72 8.78 14.50
CA GLN A 170 11.08 9.46 15.62
C GLN A 170 9.55 9.30 15.59
N PRO A 171 8.92 8.80 16.66
CA PRO A 171 7.46 8.84 16.78
C PRO A 171 7.02 10.30 16.81
N GLN A 172 6.36 10.75 15.74
CA GLN A 172 5.88 12.12 15.69
C GLN A 172 4.72 12.29 16.66
N CYS A 173 4.94 13.19 17.62
CA CYS A 173 4.01 13.50 18.68
C CYS A 173 2.67 14.03 18.11
N PRO A 174 1.50 13.55 18.58
CA PRO A 174 0.19 14.05 18.15
C PRO A 174 -0.07 15.54 18.49
N ALA A 175 0.85 16.20 19.19
CA ALA A 175 0.73 17.57 19.68
C ALA A 175 0.71 18.67 18.60
N ARG A 176 0.97 18.37 17.31
CA ARG A 176 0.97 19.41 16.25
C ARG A 176 -0.42 19.79 15.72
N ARG A 177 -1.52 19.21 16.21
CA ARG A 177 -2.88 19.46 15.70
C ARG A 177 -3.83 20.21 16.63
N LEU A 178 -3.33 20.78 17.74
CA LEU A 178 -4.13 21.57 18.71
C LEU A 178 -3.78 23.08 18.70
N CYS A 179 -3.16 23.60 17.64
CA CYS A 179 -2.94 25.03 17.45
C CYS A 179 -3.44 25.49 16.09
#